data_AF-A0A8H6HXL6-F1
#
_entry.id   AF-A0A8H6HXL6-F1
#
_cell.length_a   1.000
_cell.length_b   1.000
_cell.length_c   1.000
_cell.angle_alpha   90.00
_cell.angle_beta   90.00
_cell.angle_gamma   90.00
#
_symmetry.space_group_name_H-M   'P 1'
#
loop_
_entity.id
_entity.type
_entity.pdbx_description
1 polymer ?
#
loop_
_entity_poly.entity_id
_entity_poly.type
_entity_poly.pdbx_seq_one_letter_code
_entity_poly.pdbx_strand_id
1 'polypeptide(L)'
;MGRRAKYFTLVEKTQACKERRAILKLRPEAIAAKQAENRRQYLRRKPIPTLPDSLRLQAKAAMSWSSWGLLFDRFYRGEDSLAIDELYLEENDFRALLGRPPYPNSLTTMDIDSFQDIWPQLSAAIHGYMSCRYAKDVEGRTSRIRDMTDSAVIEELWHRYTALSKDHVFLMGILKGKSMLQYTPEELLAMINLNWISRLIVFAVEDLEAFRYDRSHFIRTCIDRLWTMGTCSTT
;
A
#
# COMPACT_ATOMS: atom_id res chain seq x y z
N MET A 1 -23.18 45.83 17.54
CA MET A 1 -24.24 44.85 17.91
C MET A 1 -23.61 43.73 18.74
N GLY A 2 -23.76 43.78 20.07
CA GLY A 2 -23.13 42.82 20.99
C GLY A 2 -23.89 41.48 21.03
N ARG A 3 -23.17 40.35 20.96
CA ARG A 3 -23.74 39.01 21.13
C ARG A 3 -24.28 38.88 22.56
N ARG A 4 -25.61 38.80 22.74
CA ARG A 4 -26.23 38.49 24.03
C ARG A 4 -25.86 37.07 24.47
N ALA A 5 -25.58 36.90 25.76
CA ALA A 5 -25.38 35.58 26.35
C ALA A 5 -26.67 34.76 26.23
N LYS A 6 -26.52 33.50 25.79
CA LYS A 6 -27.65 32.59 25.54
C LYS A 6 -28.40 32.16 26.82
N TYR A 7 -27.77 32.28 27.97
CA TYR A 7 -28.32 31.95 29.29
C TYR A 7 -27.93 33.05 30.27
N PHE A 8 -28.83 33.41 31.18
CA PHE A 8 -28.62 34.47 32.16
C PHE A 8 -27.98 33.94 33.46
N THR A 9 -28.14 32.64 33.75
CA THR A 9 -27.58 32.02 34.95
C THR A 9 -26.91 30.67 34.70
N LEU A 10 -26.04 30.25 35.64
CA LEU A 10 -25.42 28.92 35.63
C LEU A 10 -26.47 27.81 35.75
N VAL A 11 -27.51 28.02 36.56
CA VAL A 11 -28.61 27.07 36.78
C VAL A 11 -29.37 26.82 35.48
N GLU A 12 -29.75 27.88 34.76
CA GLU A 12 -30.41 27.78 33.44
C GLU A 12 -29.56 27.01 32.42
N LYS A 13 -28.26 27.31 32.36
CA LYS A 13 -27.32 26.59 31.48
C LYS A 13 -27.28 25.10 31.81
N THR A 14 -27.34 24.76 33.10
CA THR A 14 -27.24 23.36 33.56
C THR A 14 -28.53 22.59 33.29
N GLN A 15 -29.69 23.22 33.51
CA GLN A 15 -31.01 22.66 33.24
C GLN A 15 -31.23 22.45 31.73
N ALA A 16 -30.91 23.45 30.91
CA ALA A 16 -30.97 23.33 29.44
C ALA A 16 -30.04 22.21 28.91
N CYS A 17 -28.88 22.00 29.54
CA CYS A 17 -28.00 20.87 29.21
C CYS A 17 -28.64 19.51 29.57
N LYS A 18 -29.31 19.40 30.73
CA LYS A 18 -30.01 18.17 31.14
C LYS A 18 -31.18 17.85 30.22
N GLU A 19 -32.02 18.83 29.90
CA GLU A 19 -33.16 18.67 28.98
C GLU A 19 -32.70 18.31 27.57
N ARG A 20 -31.66 18.98 27.07
CA ARG A 20 -31.08 18.65 25.76
C ARG A 20 -30.52 17.22 25.74
N ARG A 21 -29.89 16.76 26.83
CA ARG A 21 -29.45 15.35 26.98
C ARG A 21 -30.64 14.39 27.03
N ALA A 22 -31.75 14.75 27.69
CA ALA A 22 -32.96 13.95 27.74
C ALA A 22 -33.64 13.82 26.36
N ILE A 23 -33.74 14.92 25.60
CA ILE A 23 -34.27 14.93 24.23
C ILE A 23 -33.38 14.10 23.28
N LEU A 24 -32.06 14.17 23.45
CA LEU A 24 -31.11 13.36 22.69
C LEU A 24 -31.24 11.86 23.01
N LYS A 25 -31.49 11.49 24.27
CA LYS A 25 -31.77 10.09 24.65
C LYS A 25 -33.04 9.54 23.98
N LEU A 26 -34.01 10.39 23.64
CA LEU A 26 -35.24 9.99 22.95
C LEU A 26 -35.05 9.75 21.44
N ARG A 27 -33.88 10.07 20.86
CA ARG A 27 -33.58 9.89 19.43
C ARG A 27 -32.19 9.30 19.20
N PRO A 28 -31.92 8.08 19.68
CA PRO A 28 -30.61 7.43 19.53
C PRO A 28 -30.21 7.27 18.05
N GLU A 29 -31.16 7.01 17.17
CA GLU A 29 -30.94 6.90 15.72
C GLU A 29 -30.45 8.21 15.09
N ALA A 30 -31.01 9.35 15.50
CA ALA A 30 -30.58 10.67 14.99
C ALA A 30 -29.16 11.04 15.46
N ILE A 31 -28.77 10.60 16.66
CA ILE A 31 -27.39 10.75 17.15
C ILE A 31 -26.45 9.88 16.32
N ALA A 32 -26.80 8.61 16.10
CA ALA A 32 -26.00 7.69 15.30
C ALA A 32 -25.85 8.20 13.86
N ALA A 33 -26.92 8.71 13.25
CA ALA A 33 -26.90 9.32 11.92
C ALA A 33 -25.97 10.54 11.86
N LYS A 34 -26.07 11.45 12.84
CA LYS A 34 -25.20 12.64 12.91
C LYS A 34 -23.74 12.30 13.20
N GLN A 35 -23.47 11.30 14.02
CA GLN A 35 -22.11 10.79 14.23
C GLN A 35 -21.56 10.14 12.97
N ALA A 36 -22.37 9.38 12.23
CA ALA A 36 -21.99 8.82 10.94
C ALA A 36 -21.70 9.92 9.91
N GLU A 37 -22.49 10.98 9.87
CA GLU A 37 -22.27 12.14 9.01
C GLU A 37 -20.97 12.89 9.39
N ASN A 38 -20.75 13.14 10.68
CA ASN A 38 -19.51 13.75 11.17
C ASN A 38 -18.28 12.89 10.84
N ARG A 39 -18.38 11.56 10.98
CA ARG A 39 -17.32 10.63 10.55
C ARG A 39 -17.04 10.73 9.06
N ARG A 40 -18.08 10.74 8.22
CA ARG A 40 -17.94 10.93 6.75
C ARG A 40 -17.25 12.26 6.42
N GLN A 41 -17.67 13.36 7.06
CA GLN A 41 -17.06 14.68 6.82
C GLN A 41 -15.61 14.74 7.30
N TYR A 42 -15.30 14.17 8.45
CA TYR A 42 -13.93 14.11 8.97
C TYR A 42 -13.01 13.33 8.01
N LEU A 43 -13.45 12.17 7.53
CA LEU A 43 -12.64 11.34 6.65
C LEU A 43 -12.43 11.96 5.27
N ARG A 44 -13.45 12.64 4.70
CA ARG A 44 -13.28 13.45 3.48
C ARG A 44 -12.26 14.57 3.67
N ARG A 45 -12.17 15.13 4.87
CA ARG A 45 -11.22 16.19 5.23
C ARG A 45 -9.86 15.68 5.70
N LYS A 46 -9.69 14.36 5.89
CA LYS A 46 -8.42 13.80 6.34
C LYS A 46 -7.35 14.12 5.28
N PRO A 47 -6.25 14.78 5.64
CA PRO A 47 -5.25 15.23 4.68
C PRO A 47 -4.59 14.01 4.05
N ILE A 48 -4.59 13.94 2.71
CA ILE A 48 -3.86 12.89 2.00
C ILE A 48 -2.36 13.14 2.18
N PRO A 49 -1.56 12.09 2.41
CA PRO A 49 -0.12 12.24 2.52
C PRO A 49 0.47 12.85 1.24
N THR A 50 1.25 13.91 1.38
CA THR A 50 2.05 14.44 0.28
C THR A 50 3.26 13.54 0.08
N LEU A 51 3.44 13.01 -1.13
CA LEU A 51 4.57 12.16 -1.48
C LEU A 51 5.81 13.00 -1.83
N PRO A 52 6.99 12.71 -1.25
CA PRO A 52 8.25 13.31 -1.69
C PRO A 52 8.59 12.89 -3.13
N ASP A 53 9.26 13.77 -3.88
CA ASP A 53 9.68 13.46 -5.26
C ASP A 53 10.70 12.33 -5.32
N SER A 54 11.55 12.18 -4.30
CA SER A 54 12.49 11.05 -4.19
C SER A 54 11.77 9.70 -4.20
N LEU A 55 10.64 9.59 -3.49
CA LEU A 55 9.83 8.37 -3.45
C LEU A 55 9.19 8.10 -4.82
N ARG A 56 8.73 9.15 -5.52
CA ARG A 56 8.19 9.02 -6.88
C ARG A 56 9.26 8.56 -7.88
N LEU A 57 10.47 9.08 -7.80
CA LEU A 57 11.59 8.66 -8.63
C LEU A 57 11.96 7.20 -8.36
N GLN A 58 12.02 6.80 -7.09
CA GLN A 58 12.28 5.43 -6.70
C GLN A 58 11.19 4.46 -7.18
N ALA A 59 9.93 4.85 -7.06
CA ALA A 59 8.81 4.07 -7.59
C ALA A 59 8.88 3.89 -9.12
N LYS A 60 9.41 4.85 -9.87
CA LYS A 60 9.60 4.71 -11.32
C LYS A 60 10.69 3.71 -11.67
N ALA A 61 11.76 3.62 -10.86
CA ALA A 61 12.84 2.66 -11.08
C ALA A 61 12.38 1.19 -11.00
N ALA A 62 11.27 0.91 -10.30
CA ALA A 62 10.66 -0.42 -10.30
C ALA A 62 10.17 -0.88 -11.68
N MET A 63 9.88 0.03 -12.62
CA MET A 63 9.29 -0.29 -13.94
C MET A 63 10.32 -0.49 -15.07
N SER A 64 11.60 -0.15 -14.88
CA SER A 64 12.60 -0.23 -15.94
C SER A 64 13.33 -1.57 -15.93
N TRP A 65 12.70 -2.63 -16.47
CA TRP A 65 13.38 -3.90 -16.67
C TRP A 65 13.07 -4.44 -18.06
N SER A 66 14.11 -4.51 -18.90
CA SER A 66 14.05 -5.04 -20.26
C SER A 66 15.12 -6.13 -20.43
N SER A 67 14.67 -7.29 -20.91
CA SER A 67 15.36 -8.50 -21.44
C SER A 67 14.71 -9.80 -20.93
N TRP A 68 14.09 -9.78 -19.74
CA TRP A 68 13.46 -10.96 -19.09
C TRP A 68 11.92 -10.91 -19.02
N GLY A 69 11.28 -10.20 -19.97
CA GLY A 69 9.81 -9.99 -19.96
C GLY A 69 9.00 -11.29 -19.90
N LEU A 70 9.46 -12.34 -20.59
CA LEU A 70 8.82 -13.66 -20.54
C LEU A 70 8.82 -14.30 -19.14
N LEU A 71 9.91 -14.12 -18.37
CA LEU A 71 9.99 -14.68 -17.01
C LEU A 71 9.10 -13.89 -16.05
N PHE A 72 9.08 -12.56 -16.19
CA PHE A 72 8.12 -11.73 -15.46
C PHE A 72 6.69 -12.16 -15.74
N ASP A 73 6.30 -12.32 -17.02
CA ASP A 73 4.94 -12.69 -17.43
C ASP A 73 4.51 -14.04 -16.87
N ARG A 74 5.42 -15.02 -16.84
CA ARG A 74 5.20 -16.35 -16.27
C ARG A 74 4.79 -16.27 -14.80
N PHE A 75 5.57 -15.56 -13.99
CA PHE A 75 5.27 -15.34 -12.58
C PHE A 75 4.04 -14.45 -12.37
N TYR A 76 3.84 -13.45 -13.22
CA TYR A 76 2.64 -12.61 -13.19
C TYR A 76 1.37 -13.44 -13.41
N ARG A 77 1.42 -14.43 -14.31
CA ARG A 77 0.32 -15.38 -14.58
C ARG A 77 0.14 -16.44 -13.49
N GLY A 78 0.99 -16.44 -12.47
CA GLY A 78 0.85 -17.29 -11.29
C GLY A 78 1.77 -18.49 -11.24
N GLU A 79 2.84 -18.52 -12.03
CA GLU A 79 3.93 -19.44 -11.75
C GLU A 79 4.55 -19.14 -10.38
N ASP A 80 4.92 -20.21 -9.66
CA ASP A 80 5.29 -20.17 -8.26
C ASP A 80 6.61 -20.89 -7.96
N SER A 81 7.32 -21.39 -8.97
CA SER A 81 8.61 -22.04 -8.83
C SER A 81 9.63 -21.52 -9.85
N LEU A 82 10.90 -21.40 -9.44
CA LEU A 82 12.01 -20.98 -10.29
C LEU A 82 13.17 -21.96 -10.16
N ALA A 83 13.66 -22.46 -11.29
CA ALA A 83 14.90 -23.21 -11.37
C ALA A 83 15.91 -22.41 -12.19
N ILE A 84 17.04 -22.03 -11.58
CA ILE A 84 18.18 -21.39 -12.23
C ILE A 84 19.44 -22.12 -11.77
N ASP A 85 20.11 -22.81 -12.69
CA ASP A 85 21.30 -23.62 -12.39
C ASP A 85 21.05 -24.59 -11.22
N GLU A 86 21.80 -24.46 -10.12
CA GLU A 86 21.66 -25.28 -8.90
C GLU A 86 20.64 -24.71 -7.90
N LEU A 87 20.09 -23.52 -8.17
CA LEU A 87 19.10 -22.87 -7.32
C LEU A 87 17.68 -23.28 -7.73
N TYR A 88 16.95 -23.81 -6.76
CA TYR A 88 15.53 -24.09 -6.87
C TYR A 88 14.77 -23.33 -5.78
N LEU A 89 13.79 -22.52 -6.20
CA LEU A 89 12.91 -21.74 -5.31
C LEU A 89 11.46 -22.15 -5.54
N GLU A 90 10.73 -22.33 -4.45
CA GLU A 90 9.29 -22.60 -4.46
C GLU A 90 8.49 -21.41 -3.94
N GLU A 91 7.16 -21.54 -3.93
CA GLU A 91 6.25 -20.46 -3.52
C GLU A 91 6.59 -19.92 -2.12
N ASN A 92 6.98 -20.80 -1.19
CA ASN A 92 7.34 -20.41 0.16
C ASN A 92 8.61 -19.56 0.21
N ASP A 93 9.58 -19.85 -0.65
CA ASP A 93 10.80 -19.04 -0.77
C ASP A 93 10.47 -17.68 -1.35
N PHE A 94 9.64 -17.62 -2.40
CA PHE A 94 9.16 -16.35 -2.94
C PHE A 94 8.43 -15.52 -1.89
N ARG A 95 7.56 -16.13 -1.08
CA ARG A 95 6.90 -15.44 0.04
C ARG A 95 7.90 -14.92 1.06
N ALA A 96 8.95 -15.69 1.37
CA ALA A 96 10.01 -15.26 2.29
C ALA A 96 10.91 -14.17 1.71
N LEU A 97 11.01 -14.07 0.38
CA LEU A 97 11.72 -13.00 -0.32
C LEU A 97 10.96 -11.68 -0.37
N LEU A 98 9.66 -11.67 -0.04
CA LEU A 98 8.85 -10.45 -0.01
C LEU A 98 8.86 -9.78 1.35
N GLY A 99 9.05 -8.46 1.37
CA GLY A 99 8.89 -7.63 2.55
C GLY A 99 10.19 -7.41 3.30
N ARG A 100 10.28 -7.90 4.54
CA ARG A 100 11.41 -7.63 5.45
C ARG A 100 12.28 -8.88 5.62
N PRO A 101 13.61 -8.74 5.76
CA PRO A 101 14.48 -9.83 6.19
C PRO A 101 14.05 -10.43 7.55
N PRO A 102 14.48 -11.68 7.87
CA PRO A 102 15.50 -12.45 7.15
C PRO A 102 14.99 -13.11 5.87
N TYR A 103 15.79 -13.03 4.81
CA TYR A 103 15.56 -13.74 3.55
C TYR A 103 16.15 -15.17 3.61
N PRO A 104 15.77 -16.07 2.69
CA PRO A 104 16.31 -17.42 2.64
C PRO A 104 17.85 -17.45 2.61
N ASN A 105 18.44 -18.24 3.53
CA ASN A 105 19.88 -18.41 3.63
C ASN A 105 20.51 -18.94 2.34
N SER A 106 19.77 -19.76 1.59
CA SER A 106 20.20 -20.28 0.28
C SER A 106 20.61 -19.18 -0.70
N LEU A 107 20.07 -17.97 -0.55
CA LEU A 107 20.40 -16.81 -1.38
C LEU A 107 21.36 -15.84 -0.69
N THR A 108 21.17 -15.61 0.61
CA THR A 108 21.95 -14.59 1.33
C THR A 108 23.38 -15.02 1.67
N THR A 109 23.67 -16.32 1.67
CA THR A 109 25.03 -16.85 1.87
C THR A 109 25.77 -17.17 0.57
N MET A 110 25.15 -16.94 -0.59
CA MET A 110 25.84 -17.08 -1.87
C MET A 110 26.97 -16.06 -1.97
N ASP A 111 28.04 -16.45 -2.64
CA ASP A 111 29.06 -15.49 -3.04
C ASP A 111 28.44 -14.44 -3.97
N ILE A 112 28.93 -13.19 -3.87
CA ILE A 112 28.33 -12.06 -4.59
C ILE A 112 28.44 -12.24 -6.10
N ASP A 113 29.50 -12.85 -6.62
CA ASP A 113 29.68 -13.03 -8.05
C ASP A 113 28.65 -14.04 -8.58
N SER A 114 28.48 -15.18 -7.89
CA SER A 114 27.45 -16.17 -8.23
C SER A 114 26.03 -15.60 -8.11
N PHE A 115 25.78 -14.76 -7.09
CA PHE A 115 24.48 -14.11 -6.94
C PHE A 115 24.21 -13.12 -8.09
N GLN A 116 25.21 -12.37 -8.53
CA GLN A 116 25.07 -11.42 -9.64
C GLN A 116 24.71 -12.12 -10.96
N ASP A 117 25.24 -13.32 -11.21
CA ASP A 117 24.91 -14.10 -12.41
C ASP A 117 23.42 -14.49 -12.47
N ILE A 118 22.83 -14.88 -11.33
CA ILE A 118 21.41 -15.27 -11.27
C ILE A 118 20.47 -14.08 -11.04
N TRP A 119 21.00 -12.94 -10.57
CA TRP A 119 20.20 -11.79 -10.15
C TRP A 119 19.22 -11.26 -11.21
N PRO A 120 19.58 -11.12 -12.50
CA PRO A 120 18.65 -10.65 -13.52
C PRO A 120 17.40 -11.54 -13.65
N GLN A 121 17.56 -12.86 -13.58
CA GLN A 121 16.45 -13.80 -13.67
C GLN A 121 15.64 -13.84 -12.36
N LEU A 122 16.33 -13.89 -11.22
CA LEU A 122 15.71 -13.89 -9.90
C LEU A 122 14.89 -12.62 -9.67
N SER A 123 15.44 -11.45 -9.98
CA SER A 123 14.75 -10.16 -9.84
C SER A 123 13.50 -10.07 -10.72
N ALA A 124 13.55 -10.56 -11.97
CA ALA A 124 12.40 -10.61 -12.85
C ALA A 124 11.28 -11.53 -12.31
N ALA A 125 11.64 -12.72 -11.81
CA ALA A 125 10.71 -13.65 -11.19
C ALA A 125 10.06 -13.08 -9.92
N ILE A 126 10.87 -12.49 -9.01
CA ILE A 126 10.38 -11.82 -7.80
C ILE A 126 9.41 -10.70 -8.18
N HIS A 127 9.73 -9.88 -9.18
CA HIS A 127 8.86 -8.78 -9.59
C HIS A 127 7.55 -9.26 -10.21
N GLY A 128 7.58 -10.31 -11.03
CA GLY A 128 6.39 -10.97 -11.56
C GLY A 128 5.51 -11.52 -10.44
N TYR A 129 6.12 -12.17 -9.45
CA TYR A 129 5.43 -12.72 -8.29
C TYR A 129 4.79 -11.62 -7.44
N MET A 130 5.54 -10.56 -7.13
CA MET A 130 5.05 -9.35 -6.44
C MET A 130 3.83 -8.76 -7.16
N SER A 131 3.90 -8.64 -8.48
CA SER A 131 2.85 -8.09 -9.33
C SER A 131 1.60 -8.98 -9.33
N CYS A 132 1.77 -10.31 -9.42
CA CYS A 132 0.67 -11.29 -9.30
C CYS A 132 -0.03 -11.18 -7.93
N ARG A 133 0.74 -11.12 -6.85
CA ARG A 133 0.21 -10.97 -5.48
C ARG A 133 -0.55 -9.66 -5.32
N TYR A 134 -0.03 -8.57 -5.87
CA TYR A 134 -0.72 -7.28 -5.87
C TYR A 134 -2.01 -7.33 -6.69
N ALA A 135 -2.02 -7.97 -7.86
CA ALA A 135 -3.21 -8.12 -8.68
C ALA A 135 -4.33 -8.83 -7.92
N LYS A 136 -4.02 -9.97 -7.28
CA LYS A 136 -4.96 -10.71 -6.43
C LYS A 136 -5.46 -9.88 -5.25
N ASP A 137 -4.60 -9.10 -4.62
CA ASP A 137 -4.98 -8.21 -3.52
C ASP A 137 -5.91 -7.06 -3.97
N VAL A 138 -5.68 -6.49 -5.15
CA VAL A 138 -6.57 -5.47 -5.74
C VAL A 138 -7.91 -6.07 -6.16
N GLU A 139 -7.94 -7.24 -6.79
CA GLU A 139 -9.19 -7.94 -7.13
C GLU A 139 -10.01 -8.26 -5.87
N GLY A 140 -9.33 -8.77 -4.83
CA GLY A 140 -9.96 -9.03 -3.53
C GLY A 140 -10.50 -7.75 -2.89
N ARG A 141 -9.72 -6.67 -2.88
CA ARG A 141 -10.15 -5.39 -2.31
C ARG A 141 -11.31 -4.78 -3.09
N THR A 142 -11.20 -4.66 -4.40
CA THR A 142 -12.25 -4.11 -5.29
C THR A 142 -13.57 -4.87 -5.17
N SER A 143 -13.51 -6.18 -4.89
CA SER A 143 -14.68 -6.99 -4.57
C SER A 143 -15.28 -6.62 -3.21
N ARG A 144 -14.46 -6.59 -2.14
CA ARG A 144 -14.92 -6.31 -0.76
C ARG A 144 -15.43 -4.89 -0.56
N ILE A 145 -14.83 -3.88 -1.21
CA ILE A 145 -15.21 -2.47 -1.00
C ILE A 145 -16.63 -2.15 -1.46
N ARG A 146 -17.25 -3.00 -2.29
CA ARG A 146 -18.65 -2.85 -2.70
C ARG A 146 -19.58 -2.83 -1.48
N ASP A 147 -19.30 -3.69 -0.50
CA ASP A 147 -20.13 -3.90 0.68
C ASP A 147 -19.66 -3.10 1.90
N MET A 148 -18.49 -2.47 1.81
CA MET A 148 -17.94 -1.64 2.88
C MET A 148 -18.59 -0.26 2.93
N THR A 149 -18.58 0.37 4.10
CA THR A 149 -18.88 1.81 4.20
C THR A 149 -17.69 2.63 3.71
N ASP A 150 -17.93 3.84 3.20
CA ASP A 150 -16.83 4.74 2.77
C ASP A 150 -15.80 4.98 3.87
N SER A 151 -16.26 5.00 5.12
CA SER A 151 -15.40 5.15 6.30
C SER A 151 -14.40 4.00 6.42
N ALA A 152 -14.90 2.77 6.29
CA ALA A 152 -14.10 1.57 6.39
C ALA A 152 -13.09 1.46 5.24
N VAL A 153 -13.48 1.86 4.02
CA VAL A 153 -12.55 1.86 2.87
C VAL A 153 -11.40 2.83 3.09
N ILE A 154 -11.71 4.06 3.52
CA ILE A 154 -10.67 5.07 3.80
C ILE A 154 -9.74 4.58 4.92
N GLU A 155 -10.27 3.99 5.98
CA GLU A 155 -9.47 3.41 7.06
C GLU A 155 -8.55 2.28 6.56
N GLU A 156 -9.05 1.34 5.76
CA GLU A 156 -8.25 0.27 5.15
C GLU A 156 -7.10 0.84 4.31
N LEU A 157 -7.39 1.79 3.42
CA LEU A 157 -6.38 2.44 2.58
C LEU A 157 -5.32 3.18 3.41
N TRP A 158 -5.72 3.86 4.49
CA TRP A 158 -4.79 4.50 5.41
C TRP A 158 -3.92 3.53 6.19
N HIS A 159 -4.50 2.41 6.65
CA HIS A 159 -3.75 1.36 7.32
C HIS A 159 -2.71 0.76 6.39
N ARG A 160 -3.08 0.50 5.13
CA ARG A 160 -2.16 0.04 4.09
C ARG A 160 -1.01 1.03 3.86
N TYR A 161 -1.32 2.31 3.60
CA TYR A 161 -0.30 3.35 3.43
C TYR A 161 0.66 3.39 4.63
N THR A 162 0.12 3.31 5.85
CA THR A 162 0.92 3.37 7.08
C THR A 162 1.82 2.15 7.25
N ALA A 163 1.32 0.95 6.94
CA ALA A 163 2.10 -0.29 6.99
C ALA A 163 3.26 -0.24 5.99
N LEU A 164 2.96 0.08 4.73
CA LEU A 164 3.96 0.24 3.68
C LEU A 164 5.01 1.30 4.03
N SER A 165 4.59 2.45 4.59
CA SER A 165 5.52 3.50 5.02
C SER A 165 6.47 3.01 6.12
N LYS A 166 5.99 2.18 7.06
CA LYS A 166 6.86 1.59 8.09
C LYS A 166 7.87 0.62 7.48
N ASP A 167 7.45 -0.21 6.53
CA ASP A 167 8.34 -1.15 5.84
C ASP A 167 9.40 -0.41 5.02
N HIS A 168 9.00 0.65 4.32
CA HIS A 168 9.90 1.50 3.54
C HIS A 168 10.99 2.13 4.41
N VAL A 169 10.62 2.72 5.56
CA VAL A 169 11.60 3.30 6.51
C VAL A 169 12.56 2.24 7.03
N PHE A 170 12.06 1.02 7.29
CA PHE A 170 12.88 -0.10 7.74
C PHE A 170 13.92 -0.50 6.68
N LEU A 171 13.50 -0.73 5.44
CA LEU A 171 14.39 -1.10 4.33
C LEU A 171 15.40 0.01 3.98
N MET A 172 14.97 1.28 4.02
CA MET A 172 15.88 2.42 3.91
C MET A 172 16.98 2.41 4.99
N GLY A 173 16.64 1.94 6.20
CA GLY A 173 17.60 1.77 7.30
C GLY A 173 18.69 0.74 6.99
N ILE A 174 18.32 -0.36 6.35
CA ILE A 174 19.26 -1.43 5.94
C ILE A 174 20.24 -0.91 4.88
N LEU A 175 19.77 -0.13 3.92
CA LEU A 175 20.55 0.34 2.77
C LEU A 175 21.34 1.63 3.05
N LYS A 176 21.21 2.20 4.25
CA LYS A 176 21.74 3.53 4.55
C LYS A 176 23.27 3.57 4.47
N GLY A 177 23.78 4.52 3.67
CA GLY A 177 25.22 4.84 3.59
C GLY A 177 26.05 3.87 2.75
N LYS A 178 25.41 3.00 1.96
CA LYS A 178 26.07 2.01 1.12
C LYS A 178 25.97 2.35 -0.37
N SER A 179 27.06 2.14 -1.11
CA SER A 179 27.06 2.22 -2.58
C SER A 179 26.48 0.94 -3.18
N MET A 180 25.73 1.04 -4.29
CA MET A 180 25.18 -0.13 -4.99
C MET A 180 26.26 -1.16 -5.38
N LEU A 181 27.48 -0.69 -5.70
CA LEU A 181 28.61 -1.56 -6.07
C LEU A 181 29.14 -2.41 -4.91
N GLN A 182 28.62 -2.21 -3.69
CA GLN A 182 29.05 -2.90 -2.48
C GLN A 182 27.92 -3.70 -1.84
N TYR A 183 26.80 -3.87 -2.55
CA TYR A 183 25.66 -4.54 -1.98
C TYR A 183 25.87 -6.04 -1.87
N THR A 184 25.54 -6.57 -0.70
CA THR A 184 25.40 -8.01 -0.48
C THR A 184 24.13 -8.54 -1.16
N PRO A 185 23.98 -9.86 -1.34
CA PRO A 185 22.72 -10.45 -1.81
C PRO A 185 21.49 -10.01 -1.00
N GLU A 186 21.61 -9.94 0.33
CA GLU A 186 20.55 -9.44 1.21
C GLU A 186 20.18 -7.98 0.89
N GLU A 187 21.16 -7.14 0.58
CA GLU A 187 20.93 -5.73 0.25
C GLU A 187 20.31 -5.55 -1.13
N LEU A 188 20.67 -6.39 -2.11
CA LEU A 188 20.01 -6.40 -3.42
C LEU A 188 18.54 -6.82 -3.29
N LEU A 189 18.25 -7.81 -2.46
CA LEU A 189 16.88 -8.22 -2.10
C LEU A 189 16.13 -7.12 -1.33
N ALA A 190 16.80 -6.43 -0.40
CA ALA A 190 16.20 -5.28 0.28
C ALA A 190 15.91 -4.14 -0.70
N MET A 191 16.76 -3.92 -1.70
CA MET A 191 16.59 -2.88 -2.71
C MET A 191 15.40 -3.16 -3.64
N ILE A 192 15.22 -4.40 -4.12
CA ILE A 192 14.05 -4.73 -4.95
C ILE A 192 12.74 -4.57 -4.16
N ASN A 193 12.73 -5.03 -2.90
CA ASN A 193 11.59 -4.85 -2.00
C ASN A 193 11.32 -3.37 -1.72
N LEU A 194 12.38 -2.58 -1.50
CA LEU A 194 12.24 -1.15 -1.25
C LEU A 194 11.60 -0.46 -2.45
N ASN A 195 12.11 -0.70 -3.66
CA ASN A 195 11.56 -0.12 -4.89
C ASN A 195 10.09 -0.52 -5.10
N TRP A 196 9.76 -1.79 -4.85
CA TRP A 196 8.38 -2.26 -4.91
C TRP A 196 7.48 -1.59 -3.88
N ILE A 197 7.93 -1.49 -2.62
CA ILE A 197 7.17 -0.82 -1.55
C ILE A 197 6.99 0.67 -1.85
N SER A 198 8.01 1.36 -2.36
CA SER A 198 7.88 2.76 -2.82
C SER A 198 6.76 2.87 -3.86
N ARG A 199 6.69 1.94 -4.81
CA ARG A 199 5.60 1.88 -5.80
C ARG A 199 4.23 1.66 -5.15
N LEU A 200 4.13 0.72 -4.21
CA LEU A 200 2.89 0.46 -3.49
C LEU A 200 2.44 1.66 -2.64
N ILE A 201 3.37 2.45 -2.09
CA ILE A 201 3.06 3.70 -1.38
C ILE A 201 2.44 4.72 -2.33
N VAL A 202 3.03 4.90 -3.52
CA VAL A 202 2.45 5.77 -4.56
C VAL A 202 1.02 5.31 -4.88
N PHE A 203 0.84 4.02 -5.12
CA PHE A 203 -0.47 3.45 -5.40
C PHE A 203 -1.47 3.66 -4.26
N ALA A 204 -1.06 3.50 -3.01
CA ALA A 204 -1.94 3.73 -1.86
C ALA A 204 -2.38 5.20 -1.73
N VAL A 205 -1.52 6.16 -2.09
CA VAL A 205 -1.88 7.58 -2.11
C VAL A 205 -2.80 7.89 -3.29
N GLU A 206 -2.50 7.39 -4.49
CA GLU A 206 -3.39 7.51 -5.65
C GLU A 206 -4.77 6.91 -5.36
N ASP A 207 -4.82 5.78 -4.65
CA ASP A 207 -6.07 5.12 -4.24
C ASP A 207 -6.87 6.00 -3.27
N LEU A 208 -6.21 6.62 -2.29
CA LEU A 208 -6.83 7.58 -1.38
C LEU A 208 -7.34 8.82 -2.12
N GLU A 209 -6.59 9.31 -3.11
CA GLU A 209 -6.97 10.45 -3.95
C GLU A 209 -8.18 10.10 -4.82
N ALA A 210 -8.14 8.95 -5.48
CA ALA A 210 -9.21 8.47 -6.34
C ALA A 210 -10.51 8.28 -5.56
N PHE A 211 -10.43 7.70 -4.36
CA PHE A 211 -11.58 7.49 -3.50
C PHE A 211 -12.22 8.78 -2.98
N ARG A 212 -11.47 9.91 -2.93
CA ARG A 212 -12.07 11.21 -2.58
C ARG A 212 -13.09 11.69 -3.59
N TYR A 213 -12.95 11.31 -4.86
CA TYR A 213 -13.93 11.61 -5.89
C TYR A 213 -15.16 10.73 -5.69
N ASP A 214 -15.01 9.43 -5.91
CA ASP A 214 -16.02 8.42 -5.62
C ASP A 214 -15.44 6.99 -5.74
N ARG A 215 -16.28 5.98 -5.46
CA ARG A 215 -15.91 4.57 -5.55
C ARG A 215 -15.59 4.12 -6.97
N SER A 216 -16.31 4.65 -7.96
CA SER A 216 -16.14 4.27 -9.36
C SER A 216 -14.77 4.71 -9.88
N HIS A 217 -14.34 5.91 -9.49
CA HIS A 217 -13.03 6.45 -9.82
C HIS A 217 -11.93 5.60 -9.17
N PHE A 218 -12.05 5.25 -7.88
CA PHE A 218 -11.13 4.32 -7.22
C PHE A 218 -11.02 2.97 -7.93
N ILE A 219 -12.16 2.34 -8.27
CA ILE A 219 -12.17 1.05 -8.97
C ILE A 219 -11.49 1.17 -10.34
N ARG A 220 -11.80 2.23 -11.09
CA ARG A 220 -11.16 2.50 -12.38
C ARG A 220 -9.66 2.67 -12.25
N THR A 221 -9.18 3.48 -11.30
CA THR A 221 -7.75 3.67 -11.02
C THR A 221 -7.07 2.33 -10.72
N CYS A 222 -7.71 1.47 -9.92
CA CYS A 222 -7.21 0.13 -9.64
C CYS A 222 -7.12 -0.74 -10.91
N ILE A 223 -8.16 -0.78 -11.74
CA ILE A 223 -8.19 -1.56 -12.98
C ILE A 223 -7.16 -1.06 -13.99
N ASP A 224 -7.10 0.24 -14.23
CA ASP A 224 -6.15 0.87 -15.15
C ASP A 224 -4.71 0.52 -14.75
N ARG A 225 -4.43 0.52 -13.44
CA ARG A 225 -3.13 0.11 -12.91
C ARG A 225 -2.84 -1.37 -13.15
N LEU A 226 -3.80 -2.27 -12.92
CA LEU A 226 -3.64 -3.71 -13.21
C LEU A 226 -3.30 -3.94 -14.68
N TRP A 227 -3.96 -3.22 -15.57
CA TRP A 227 -3.68 -3.26 -17.01
C TRP A 227 -2.24 -2.83 -17.27
N THR A 228 -1.82 -1.67 -16.75
CA THR A 228 -0.44 -1.20 -16.96
C THR A 228 0.65 -2.14 -16.44
N MET A 229 0.39 -2.92 -15.39
CA MET A 229 1.36 -3.91 -14.88
C MET A 229 1.37 -5.19 -15.71
N GLY A 230 0.23 -5.60 -16.26
CA GLY A 230 0.11 -6.81 -17.08
C GLY A 230 0.44 -6.62 -18.57
N THR A 231 0.44 -5.38 -19.09
CA THR A 231 0.67 -5.09 -20.51
C THR A 231 2.10 -4.63 -20.84
N CYS A 232 3.04 -4.65 -19.89
CA CYS A 232 4.44 -4.28 -20.15
C CYS A 232 5.21 -5.28 -21.05
N SER A 233 4.54 -6.31 -21.57
CA SER A 233 5.11 -7.36 -22.43
C SER A 233 4.68 -7.32 -23.90
N THR A 234 3.94 -6.29 -24.35
CA THR A 234 3.48 -6.22 -25.76
C THR A 234 3.64 -4.86 -26.43
N THR A 235 4.84 -4.27 -26.39
CA THR A 235 5.25 -3.22 -27.36
C THR A 235 6.72 -3.36 -27.69
#